data_AF-A0A524L890-F1
#
_entry.id   AF-A0A524L890-F1
#
_cell.length_a   1.000
_cell.length_b   1.000
_cell.length_c   1.000
_cell.angle_alpha   90.00
_cell.angle_beta   90.00
_cell.angle_gamma   90.00
#
_symmetry.space_group_name_H-M   'P 1'
#
loop_
_entity.id
_entity.type
_entity.pdbx_description
1 polymer ?
#
loop_
_entity_poly.entity_id
_entity_poly.type
_entity_poly.pdbx_seq_one_letter_code
_entity_poly.pdbx_strand_id
1 'polypeptide(L)' 'MFPDLGTWVDANFGAFAGLFNPNPLVLITLPILLGVVLIMVIAMWIGYTMLTTPAPEPLEDFDFDEEEVAEKKEE' A
#
# COMPACT_ATOMS: atom_id res chain seq x y z
N MET A 1 -9.98 -30.09 37.79
CA MET A 1 -10.69 -29.24 36.81
C MET A 1 -9.69 -28.95 35.71
N PHE A 2 -10.02 -29.25 34.44
CA PHE A 2 -9.11 -28.97 33.34
C PHE A 2 -8.94 -27.44 33.21
N PRO A 3 -7.72 -26.92 33.02
CA PRO A 3 -7.51 -25.50 32.78
C PRO A 3 -8.25 -25.06 31.51
N ASP A 4 -8.72 -23.81 31.49
CA ASP A 4 -9.32 -23.21 30.31
C ASP A 4 -8.31 -23.15 29.15
N LEU A 5 -8.81 -23.20 27.90
CA LEU A 5 -7.95 -23.24 26.71
C LEU A 5 -6.99 -22.05 26.68
N GLY A 6 -7.42 -20.85 27.07
CA GLY A 6 -6.55 -19.68 27.13
C GLY A 6 -5.40 -19.87 28.11
N THR A 7 -5.71 -20.35 29.32
CA THR A 7 -4.69 -20.60 30.36
C THR A 7 -3.73 -21.73 30.00
N TRP A 8 -4.19 -22.75 29.26
CA TRP A 8 -3.33 -23.80 28.74
C TRP A 8 -2.41 -23.26 27.65
N VAL A 9 -2.90 -22.40 26.74
CA VAL A 9 -2.08 -21.76 25.71
C VAL A 9 -1.00 -20.87 26.37
N ASP A 10 -1.37 -20.05 27.34
CA ASP A 10 -0.43 -19.17 28.05
C ASP A 10 0.68 -19.95 28.77
N ALA A 11 0.33 -21.09 29.39
CA ALA A 11 1.28 -21.94 30.10
C ALA A 11 2.26 -22.69 29.18
N ASN A 12 1.87 -23.02 27.94
CA ASN A 12 2.71 -23.77 27.02
C ASN A 12 3.54 -22.88 26.09
N PHE A 13 3.02 -21.72 25.71
CA PHE A 13 3.64 -20.86 24.71
C PHE A 13 4.31 -19.60 25.28
N GLY A 14 4.08 -19.27 26.57
CA GLY A 14 4.76 -18.18 27.26
C GLY A 14 4.67 -16.85 26.48
N ALA A 15 5.83 -16.28 26.11
CA ALA A 15 5.89 -15.02 25.36
C ALA A 15 5.22 -15.10 23.96
N PHE A 16 5.06 -16.29 23.38
CA PHE A 16 4.38 -16.49 22.11
C PHE A 16 2.89 -16.79 22.25
N ALA A 17 2.38 -16.92 23.49
CA ALA A 17 0.98 -17.25 23.71
C ALA A 17 0.03 -16.22 23.10
N GLY A 18 0.41 -14.94 23.08
CA GLY A 18 -0.38 -13.87 22.45
C GLY A 18 -0.61 -14.04 20.94
N LEU A 19 0.16 -14.89 20.25
CA LEU A 19 -0.10 -15.25 18.84
C LEU A 19 -1.28 -16.21 18.71
N PHE A 20 -1.38 -17.17 19.64
CA PHE A 20 -2.39 -18.23 19.63
C PHE A 20 -3.62 -17.89 20.49
N ASN A 21 -3.49 -16.90 21.37
CA ASN A 21 -4.56 -16.32 22.18
C ASN A 21 -4.52 -14.78 22.08
N PRO A 22 -4.81 -14.21 20.90
CA PRO A 22 -4.73 -12.77 20.69
C PRO A 22 -5.84 -12.03 21.45
N ASN A 23 -5.47 -10.90 22.07
CA ASN A 23 -6.45 -10.01 22.68
C ASN A 23 -7.42 -9.48 21.60
N PRO A 24 -8.75 -9.46 21.85
CA PRO A 24 -9.74 -8.90 20.92
C PRO A 24 -9.40 -7.51 20.39
N LEU A 25 -8.72 -6.68 21.19
CA LEU A 25 -8.26 -5.37 20.75
C LEU A 25 -7.23 -5.44 19.62
N VAL A 26 -6.31 -6.41 19.65
CA VAL A 26 -5.30 -6.59 18.59
C VAL A 26 -5.97 -6.93 17.27
N LEU A 27 -7.01 -7.77 17.28
CA LEU A 27 -7.80 -8.12 16.08
C LEU A 27 -8.47 -6.90 15.43
N ILE A 28 -8.85 -5.89 16.22
CA ILE A 28 -9.47 -4.64 15.72
C ILE A 28 -8.39 -3.63 15.30
N THR A 29 -7.34 -3.47 16.11
CA THR A 29 -6.28 -2.49 15.85
C THR A 29 -5.44 -2.87 14.64
N LEU A 30 -5.15 -4.16 14.41
CA LEU A 30 -4.29 -4.63 13.32
C LEU A 30 -4.75 -4.16 11.92
N PRO A 31 -6.01 -4.36 11.49
CA PRO A 31 -6.45 -3.91 10.17
C PRO A 31 -6.45 -2.37 10.03
N ILE A 32 -6.77 -1.64 11.11
CA ILE A 32 -6.75 -0.17 11.11
C ILE A 32 -5.32 0.32 10.92
N LEU A 33 -4.38 -0.20 11.70
CA LEU A 33 -2.96 0.14 11.61
C LEU A 33 -2.42 -0.21 10.20
N LEU A 34 -2.77 -1.38 9.68
CA LEU A 34 -2.36 -1.82 8.35
C LEU A 34 -2.89 -0.87 7.26
N GLY A 35 -4.14 -0.42 7.36
CA GLY A 35 -4.71 0.58 6.46
C GLY A 35 -3.96 1.91 6.50
N VAL A 36 -3.64 2.41 7.71
CA VAL A 36 -2.88 3.66 7.88
C VAL A 36 -1.48 3.53 7.26
N VAL A 37 -0.77 2.44 7.56
CA VAL A 37 0.58 2.19 7.03
C VAL A 37 0.54 2.08 5.50
N LEU A 38 -0.46 1.39 4.95
CA LEU A 38 -0.62 1.24 3.50
C LEU A 38 -0.80 2.60 2.81
N ILE A 39 -1.63 3.49 3.36
CA ILE A 39 -1.80 4.85 2.84
C ILE A 39 -0.49 5.64 2.93
N MET A 40 0.25 5.53 4.04
CA MET A 40 1.54 6.20 4.19
C MET A 40 2.57 5.73 3.17
N VAL A 41 2.63 4.43 2.89
CA VAL A 41 3.51 3.86 1.86
C VAL A 41 3.15 4.38 0.47
N ILE A 42 1.86 4.45 0.14
CA ILE A 42 1.41 5.01 -1.14
C ILE A 42 1.79 6.49 -1.26
N ALA A 43 1.54 7.30 -0.23
CA ALA A 43 1.90 8.72 -0.23
C ALA A 43 3.41 8.93 -0.38
N MET A 44 4.22 8.12 0.33
CA MET A 44 5.67 8.13 0.19
C MET A 44 6.11 7.74 -1.22
N TRP A 45 5.48 6.73 -1.82
CA TRP A 45 5.77 6.31 -3.19
C TRP A 45 5.47 7.40 -4.21
N ILE A 46 4.30 8.04 -4.12
CA ILE A 46 3.91 9.15 -5.00
C ILE A 46 4.91 10.31 -4.86
N GLY A 47 5.23 10.70 -3.62
CA GLY A 47 6.22 11.75 -3.35
C GLY A 47 7.59 11.41 -3.93
N TYR A 48 8.03 10.15 -3.79
CA TYR A 48 9.27 9.66 -4.39
C TYR A 48 9.25 9.79 -5.92
N THR A 49 8.15 9.36 -6.57
CA THR A 49 8.06 9.42 -8.04
C THR A 49 8.10 10.85 -8.59
N MET A 50 7.47 11.82 -7.94
CA MET A 50 7.50 13.23 -8.40
C MET A 50 8.88 13.86 -8.27
N LEU A 51 9.66 13.50 -7.26
CA LEU A 51 11.05 13.98 -7.13
C LEU A 51 11.96 13.39 -8.21
N THR A 52 11.66 12.18 -8.67
CA THR A 52 12.47 11.46 -9.65
C THR A 52 12.06 11.70 -11.11
N THR A 53 10.95 12.37 -11.37
CA THR A 53 10.53 12.76 -12.73
C THR A 53 11.19 14.09 -13.13
N PRO A 54 12.15 14.10 -14.08
CA PRO A 54 12.63 15.35 -14.66
C PRO A 54 11.47 16.06 -15.36
N ALA A 55 11.49 17.39 -15.37
CA ALA A 55 10.48 18.17 -16.07
C ALA A 55 10.39 17.68 -17.53
N PRO A 56 9.17 17.41 -18.05
CA PRO A 56 9.01 16.98 -19.43
C PRO A 56 9.64 18.02 -20.36
N GLU A 57 10.29 17.55 -21.43
CA GLU A 57 10.92 18.42 -22.42
C GLU A 57 9.88 19.43 -22.95
N PRO A 58 10.26 20.70 -23.16
CA PRO A 58 9.37 21.70 -23.72
C PRO A 58 8.82 21.21 -25.06
N LEU A 59 7.51 21.36 -25.25
CA LEU A 59 6.78 20.95 -26.46
C LEU A 59 7.14 21.78 -27.72
N GLU A 60 8.34 22.36 -27.79
CA GLU A 60 8.82 23.12 -28.95
C GLU A 60 9.31 22.21 -30.09
N ASP A 61 9.52 20.91 -29.83
CA ASP A 61 9.94 19.90 -30.82
C ASP A 61 8.82 18.93 -31.25
N PHE A 62 7.58 19.10 -30.76
CA PHE A 62 6.43 18.41 -31.34
C PHE A 62 5.96 19.21 -32.55
N ASP A 63 6.43 18.86 -33.74
CA ASP A 63 5.82 19.25 -35.02
C ASP A 63 4.38 18.70 -35.06
N PHE A 64 3.43 19.42 -34.45
CA PHE A 64 1.99 19.14 -34.49
C PHE A 64 1.41 19.25 -35.92
N ASP A 65 2.22 19.60 -36.92
CA ASP A 65 1.82 19.79 -38.31
C ASP A 65 1.77 18.49 -39.14
N GLU A 66 2.37 17.37 -38.70
CA GLU A 66 2.38 16.13 -39.51
C GLU A 66 1.23 15.14 -39.20
N GLU A 67 0.73 15.07 -37.96
CA GLU A 67 -0.32 14.09 -37.59
C GLU A 67 -1.74 14.52 -38.01
N GLU A 68 -2.06 15.82 -38.06
CA GLU A 68 -3.38 16.30 -38.53
C GLU A 68 -3.61 16.06 -40.05
N VAL A 69 -2.55 15.85 -40.84
CA VAL A 69 -2.64 15.63 -42.29
C VAL A 69 -2.86 14.15 -42.63
N ALA A 70 -2.48 13.24 -41.74
CA ALA A 70 -2.71 11.80 -41.91
C ALA A 70 -4.17 11.42 -41.61
N GLU A 71 -4.77 11.98 -40.56
CA GLU A 71 -6.15 11.66 -40.16
C GLU A 71 -7.20 12.18 -41.17
N LYS A 72 -6.91 13.26 -41.91
CA LYS A 72 -7.79 13.80 -42.97
C LYS A 72 -7.67 13.11 -44.33
N LYS A 73 -6.75 12.15 -44.50
CA LYS A 73 -6.55 11.41 -45.76
C LYS A 73 -7.09 9.97 -45.73
N GLU A 74 -7.58 9.51 -44.59
CA GLU A 74 -8.15 8.17 -44.42
C GLU A 74 -9.69 8.14 -44.32
N GLU A 75 -10.38 9.27 -44.57
CA GLU A 75 -11.79 9.31 -45.02
C GLU A 75 -11.94 9.10 -46.53
#